data_AF-A0A945L2E7-F1
#
_entry.id   AF-A0A945L2E7-F1
#
_cell.length_a   1.000
_cell.length_b   1.000
_cell.length_c   1.000
_cell.angle_alpha   90.00
_cell.angle_beta   90.00
_cell.angle_gamma   90.00
#
_symmetry.space_group_name_H-M   'P 1'
#
loop_
_entity.id
_entity.type
_entity.pdbx_description
1 polymer ?
#
loop_
_entity_poly.entity_id
_entity_poly.type
_entity_poly.pdbx_seq_one_letter_code
_entity_poly.pdbx_strand_id
1 'polypeptide(L)'
;QSIETLRSTLANIATRGVLGSGDQGLILGFVIKGTGPIDILTRAQGPELGKLISAPTAIDPQMTLVETDWTSGSPVNVEIQTNDDWGDTQLAEIKELFDPATFAQPNTEDASLDAGMALSLDGTRLFTVVVTDKGDANGLAIVEVFDKSRQSVPNDLQNRLVNVATRGFVGTGDERLIAGFIVDGQVDSKLLLRGLGPSMGIDGTIVDPKITLFRTDFTQPGFPQIEVAVNDNWEDAANSGEIAAISQEVGATELPTGSKDAILLVDAVPGLYSFVMEGVGATTGIGLVEVFLAD
;
A
#
# COMPACT_ATOMS: atom_id res chain seq x y z
N GLN A 1 -31.41 -5.95 -1.07
CA GLN A 1 -29.95 -5.98 -0.91
C GLN A 1 -29.68 -5.75 0.57
N SER A 2 -28.92 -6.61 1.23
CA SER A 2 -28.58 -6.42 2.64
C SER A 2 -27.63 -5.22 2.79
N ILE A 3 -27.60 -4.60 3.96
CA ILE A 3 -26.71 -3.45 4.27
C ILE A 3 -25.23 -3.83 4.04
N GLU A 4 -24.90 -5.11 4.20
CA GLU A 4 -23.57 -5.67 3.97
C GLU A 4 -23.12 -5.65 2.51
N THR A 5 -24.03 -5.67 1.54
CA THR A 5 -23.69 -5.62 0.10
C THR A 5 -23.46 -4.21 -0.43
N LEU A 6 -23.27 -3.20 0.43
CA LEU A 6 -23.06 -1.80 0.04
C LEU A 6 -21.77 -1.19 0.59
N ARG A 7 -21.08 -1.86 1.52
CA ARG A 7 -19.85 -1.34 2.14
C ARG A 7 -18.73 -1.20 1.11
N SER A 8 -17.89 -0.18 1.26
CA SER A 8 -16.72 -0.05 0.40
C SER A 8 -15.56 -0.93 0.90
N THR A 9 -14.64 -1.24 0.00
CA THR A 9 -13.45 -2.06 0.25
C THR A 9 -12.21 -1.36 -0.28
N LEU A 10 -11.04 -1.80 0.17
CA LEU A 10 -9.76 -1.43 -0.43
C LEU A 10 -9.49 -2.37 -1.59
N ALA A 11 -9.34 -1.82 -2.79
CA ALA A 11 -9.03 -2.63 -3.96
C ALA A 11 -7.52 -2.87 -4.14
N ASN A 12 -6.66 -2.02 -3.56
CA ASN A 12 -5.22 -2.08 -3.74
C ASN A 12 -4.44 -1.23 -2.73
N ILE A 13 -3.12 -1.39 -2.76
CA ILE A 13 -2.16 -0.32 -2.48
C ILE A 13 -1.09 -0.35 -3.58
N ALA A 14 -0.68 0.81 -4.07
CA ALA A 14 0.38 0.98 -5.04
C ALA A 14 1.30 2.11 -4.58
N THR A 15 2.46 1.75 -4.03
CA THR A 15 3.35 2.70 -3.38
C THR A 15 4.54 3.00 -4.27
N ARG A 16 4.67 4.28 -4.64
CA ARG A 16 5.90 4.81 -5.25
C ARG A 16 6.87 5.24 -4.15
N GLY A 17 8.10 4.74 -4.21
CA GLY A 17 9.16 5.13 -3.31
C GLY A 17 10.53 4.72 -3.83
N VAL A 18 11.58 5.10 -3.11
CA VAL A 18 12.95 4.65 -3.41
C VAL A 18 13.07 3.19 -3.01
N LEU A 19 13.49 2.34 -3.95
CA LEU A 19 13.85 0.95 -3.70
C LEU A 19 15.32 0.89 -3.29
N GLY A 20 15.59 1.21 -2.02
CA GLY A 20 16.93 1.24 -1.46
C GLY A 20 17.44 -0.14 -1.02
N SER A 21 18.72 -0.20 -0.64
CA SER A 21 19.32 -1.40 -0.06
C SER A 21 19.03 -1.56 1.44
N GLY A 22 19.13 -2.79 1.96
CA GLY A 22 18.95 -3.09 3.38
C GLY A 22 17.57 -2.66 3.91
N ASP A 23 17.55 -1.91 5.02
CA ASP A 23 16.32 -1.44 5.66
C ASP A 23 15.56 -0.36 4.86
N GLN A 24 16.18 0.17 3.80
CA GLN A 24 15.58 1.16 2.88
C GLN A 24 14.83 0.53 1.71
N GLY A 25 14.73 -0.80 1.65
CA GLY A 25 13.89 -1.50 0.68
C GLY A 25 12.40 -1.18 0.87
N LEU A 26 11.62 -1.36 -0.21
CA LEU A 26 10.16 -1.26 -0.14
C LEU A 26 9.58 -2.59 0.35
N ILE A 27 8.86 -2.53 1.46
CA ILE A 27 8.17 -3.69 2.03
C ILE A 27 6.69 -3.38 2.11
N LEU A 28 5.90 -4.04 1.27
CA LEU A 28 4.44 -3.90 1.24
C LEU A 28 3.82 -4.97 2.14
N GLY A 29 2.95 -4.58 3.05
CA GLY A 29 2.16 -5.49 3.88
C GLY A 29 0.69 -5.44 3.51
N PHE A 30 -0.03 -6.56 3.57
CA PHE A 30 -1.47 -6.58 3.40
C PHE A 30 -2.14 -7.68 4.22
N VAL A 31 -3.34 -7.40 4.71
CA VAL A 31 -4.17 -8.35 5.46
C VAL A 31 -5.38 -8.72 4.64
N ILE A 32 -5.54 -10.02 4.39
CA ILE A 32 -6.78 -10.59 3.87
C ILE A 32 -7.64 -10.97 5.06
N LYS A 33 -8.91 -10.55 5.06
CA LYS A 33 -9.92 -11.01 6.00
C LYS A 33 -10.93 -11.84 5.25
N GLY A 34 -11.08 -13.11 5.66
CA GLY A 34 -11.96 -14.03 4.97
C GLY A 34 -11.78 -15.53 5.20
N THR A 35 -12.53 -16.33 4.44
CA THR A 35 -12.54 -17.82 4.50
C THR A 35 -12.35 -18.54 3.16
N GLY A 36 -12.32 -17.83 2.03
CA GLY A 36 -12.14 -18.41 0.69
C GLY A 36 -10.97 -17.78 -0.07
N PRO A 37 -10.83 -18.08 -1.36
CA PRO A 37 -9.80 -17.50 -2.20
C PRO A 37 -10.04 -16.03 -2.52
N ILE A 38 -8.94 -15.30 -2.65
CA ILE A 38 -8.81 -13.98 -3.25
C ILE A 38 -7.68 -14.00 -4.28
N ASP A 39 -8.00 -13.58 -5.49
CA ASP A 39 -7.07 -13.43 -6.60
C ASP A 39 -6.31 -12.11 -6.44
N ILE A 40 -5.01 -12.22 -6.26
CA ILE A 40 -4.10 -11.13 -5.97
C ILE A 40 -3.08 -11.00 -7.11
N LEU A 41 -2.95 -9.77 -7.64
CA LEU A 41 -1.83 -9.37 -8.47
C LEU A 41 -0.86 -8.55 -7.63
N THR A 42 0.39 -8.97 -7.50
CA THR A 42 1.47 -8.14 -6.94
C THR A 42 2.47 -7.77 -8.01
N ARG A 43 3.05 -6.57 -7.94
CA ARG A 43 4.09 -6.12 -8.89
C ARG A 43 5.11 -5.21 -8.23
N ALA A 44 6.30 -5.20 -8.80
CA ALA A 44 7.36 -4.24 -8.51
C ALA A 44 7.88 -3.68 -9.84
N GLN A 45 7.63 -2.40 -10.07
CA GLN A 45 7.92 -1.74 -11.35
C GLN A 45 9.04 -0.71 -11.20
N GLY A 46 10.14 -0.93 -11.90
CA GLY A 46 11.27 -0.01 -12.07
C GLY A 46 11.40 0.38 -13.54
N PRO A 47 11.79 -0.55 -14.43
CA PRO A 47 11.81 -0.34 -15.88
C PRO A 47 10.52 0.26 -16.47
N GLU A 48 9.33 -0.26 -16.13
CA GLU A 48 8.07 0.29 -16.68
C GLU A 48 7.80 1.71 -16.18
N LEU A 49 8.12 1.99 -14.91
CA LEU A 49 8.02 3.34 -14.35
C LEU A 49 8.96 4.32 -15.08
N GLY A 50 10.15 3.87 -15.46
CA GLY A 50 11.15 4.67 -16.19
C GLY A 50 10.69 5.15 -17.56
N LYS A 51 9.62 4.55 -18.12
CA LYS A 51 8.98 5.02 -19.36
C LYS A 51 8.04 6.21 -19.12
N LEU A 52 7.61 6.43 -17.88
CA LEU A 52 6.62 7.45 -17.50
C LEU A 52 7.24 8.68 -16.84
N ILE A 53 8.40 8.53 -16.21
CA ILE A 53 9.08 9.61 -15.48
C ILE A 53 10.52 9.81 -15.96
N SER A 54 11.12 10.93 -15.57
CA SER A 54 12.52 11.26 -15.89
C SER A 54 13.50 11.06 -14.73
N ALA A 55 12.98 10.80 -13.52
CA ALA A 55 13.80 10.49 -12.36
C ALA A 55 14.38 9.07 -12.47
N PRO A 56 15.54 8.80 -11.85
CA PRO A 56 16.12 7.46 -11.81
C PRO A 56 15.15 6.43 -11.21
N THR A 57 15.07 5.25 -11.82
CA THR A 57 14.22 4.15 -11.39
C THR A 57 15.06 2.93 -11.00
N ALA A 58 14.45 2.01 -10.23
CA ALA A 58 15.02 0.68 -10.02
C ALA A 58 15.30 0.01 -11.38
N ILE A 59 16.37 -0.76 -11.45
CA ILE A 59 16.83 -1.36 -12.71
C ILE A 59 16.28 -2.77 -12.89
N ASP A 60 16.29 -3.57 -11.83
CA ASP A 60 15.97 -4.99 -11.85
C ASP A 60 15.26 -5.36 -10.52
N PRO A 61 14.03 -4.87 -10.29
CA PRO A 61 13.29 -5.14 -9.07
C PRO A 61 12.82 -6.61 -9.02
N GLN A 62 13.18 -7.30 -7.94
CA GLN A 62 12.73 -8.66 -7.62
C GLN A 62 11.88 -8.67 -6.34
N MET A 63 11.00 -9.66 -6.19
CA MET A 63 10.10 -9.75 -5.03
C MET A 63 9.95 -11.14 -4.44
N THR A 64 9.72 -11.17 -3.13
CA THR A 64 9.40 -12.34 -2.33
C THR A 64 8.10 -12.12 -1.57
N LEU A 65 7.13 -13.01 -1.75
CA LEU A 65 5.92 -13.07 -0.93
C LEU A 65 6.16 -13.95 0.30
N VAL A 66 5.80 -13.40 1.46
CA VAL A 66 5.94 -14.05 2.76
C VAL A 66 4.59 -14.03 3.49
N GLU A 67 4.16 -15.16 4.03
CA GLU A 67 3.04 -15.25 4.98
C GLU A 67 3.59 -15.18 6.42
N THR A 68 2.96 -14.38 7.28
CA THR A 68 3.22 -14.44 8.72
C THR A 68 2.23 -15.41 9.38
N ASP A 69 2.70 -16.59 9.73
CA ASP A 69 1.95 -17.65 10.39
C ASP A 69 2.00 -17.49 11.93
N TRP A 70 0.82 -17.41 12.55
CA TRP A 70 0.65 -17.27 13.99
C TRP A 70 0.24 -18.57 14.71
N THR A 71 0.11 -19.69 13.99
CA THR A 71 -0.41 -20.96 14.52
C THR A 71 0.47 -21.56 15.62
N SER A 72 1.76 -21.24 15.64
CA SER A 72 2.72 -21.77 16.61
C SER A 72 2.76 -21.02 17.95
N GLY A 73 1.93 -19.98 18.14
CA GLY A 73 1.94 -19.11 19.32
C GLY A 73 3.04 -18.03 19.30
N SER A 74 3.87 -18.02 18.26
CA SER A 74 4.78 -16.92 17.89
C SER A 74 4.73 -16.74 16.37
N PRO A 75 4.90 -15.51 15.85
CA PRO A 75 4.87 -15.29 14.42
C PRO A 75 6.07 -15.95 13.75
N VAL A 76 5.80 -16.74 12.71
CA VAL A 76 6.81 -17.35 11.83
C VAL A 76 6.57 -16.85 10.42
N ASN A 77 7.61 -16.32 9.80
CA ASN A 77 7.55 -15.90 8.40
C ASN A 77 7.86 -17.09 7.49
N VAL A 78 6.93 -17.40 6.59
CA VAL A 78 7.03 -18.49 5.62
C VAL A 78 7.07 -17.88 4.22
N GLU A 79 8.15 -18.15 3.48
CA GLU A 79 8.22 -17.79 2.06
C GLU A 79 7.21 -18.60 1.25
N ILE A 80 6.39 -17.91 0.46
CA ILE A 80 5.35 -18.50 -0.37
C ILE A 80 5.82 -18.60 -1.82
N GLN A 81 6.36 -17.50 -2.36
CA GLN A 81 6.76 -17.40 -3.76
C GLN A 81 7.80 -16.30 -3.97
N THR A 82 8.64 -16.46 -4.98
CA THR A 82 9.59 -15.46 -5.47
C THR A 82 9.39 -15.22 -6.97
N ASN A 83 9.69 -14.00 -7.42
CA ASN A 83 9.68 -13.63 -8.82
C ASN A 83 10.76 -12.57 -9.08
N ASP A 84 11.53 -12.82 -10.13
CA ASP A 84 12.59 -12.01 -10.71
C ASP A 84 12.22 -12.01 -12.20
N ASP A 85 11.93 -10.84 -12.77
CA ASP A 85 11.41 -10.63 -14.14
C ASP A 85 9.94 -10.97 -14.45
N TRP A 86 9.35 -10.15 -15.31
CA TRP A 86 7.93 -10.14 -15.69
C TRP A 86 7.56 -11.35 -16.54
N GLY A 87 8.48 -11.74 -17.43
CA GLY A 87 8.30 -12.80 -18.40
C GLY A 87 8.64 -14.19 -17.87
N ASP A 88 9.22 -14.30 -16.68
CA ASP A 88 9.83 -15.52 -16.19
C ASP A 88 8.81 -16.60 -15.84
N THR A 89 7.82 -16.24 -15.02
CA THR A 89 6.77 -17.15 -14.56
C THR A 89 5.42 -16.45 -14.56
N GLN A 90 4.36 -17.22 -14.79
CA GLN A 90 2.97 -16.75 -14.69
C GLN A 90 2.56 -15.64 -15.68
N LEU A 91 3.31 -15.38 -16.75
CA LEU A 91 3.03 -14.26 -17.66
C LEU A 91 1.59 -14.26 -18.21
N ALA A 92 1.02 -15.45 -18.50
CA ALA A 92 -0.35 -15.56 -18.97
C ALA A 92 -1.36 -15.24 -17.85
N GLU A 93 -1.17 -15.82 -16.68
CA GLU A 93 -2.01 -15.63 -15.50
C GLU A 93 -1.97 -14.18 -15.01
N ILE A 94 -0.78 -13.58 -14.96
CA ILE A 94 -0.58 -12.17 -14.64
C ILE A 94 -1.34 -11.28 -15.64
N LYS A 95 -1.28 -11.59 -16.94
CA LYS A 95 -2.03 -10.85 -17.97
C LYS A 95 -3.54 -10.96 -17.80
N GLU A 96 -4.05 -12.08 -17.29
CA GLU A 96 -5.48 -12.29 -17.02
C GLU A 96 -5.98 -11.51 -15.80
N LEU A 97 -5.10 -11.19 -14.83
CA LEU A 97 -5.48 -10.42 -13.64
C LEU A 97 -5.62 -8.91 -13.88
N PHE A 98 -5.21 -8.39 -15.04
CA PHE A 98 -5.41 -6.97 -15.33
C PHE A 98 -6.88 -6.61 -15.50
N ASP A 99 -7.21 -5.41 -15.01
CA ASP A 99 -8.56 -4.89 -15.04
C ASP A 99 -8.53 -3.37 -15.27
N PRO A 100 -9.27 -2.83 -16.24
CA PRO A 100 -9.44 -1.39 -16.38
C PRO A 100 -9.90 -0.69 -15.09
N ALA A 101 -10.65 -1.38 -14.24
CA ALA A 101 -11.16 -0.85 -12.98
C ALA A 101 -10.12 -0.81 -11.85
N THR A 102 -9.00 -1.54 -11.93
CA THR A 102 -7.88 -1.40 -10.97
C THR A 102 -6.91 -0.31 -11.39
N PHE A 103 -7.10 0.28 -12.58
CA PHE A 103 -6.14 1.18 -13.25
C PHE A 103 -4.75 0.54 -13.46
N ALA A 104 -4.58 -0.74 -13.15
CA ALA A 104 -3.38 -1.49 -13.46
C ALA A 104 -3.34 -1.75 -14.96
N GLN A 105 -2.18 -1.52 -15.57
CA GLN A 105 -1.92 -1.80 -16.99
C GLN A 105 -0.80 -2.82 -17.10
N PRO A 106 -0.86 -3.78 -18.04
CA PRO A 106 0.22 -4.71 -18.28
C PRO A 106 1.48 -3.98 -18.72
N ASN A 107 2.64 -4.52 -18.37
CA ASN A 107 3.91 -4.02 -18.86
C ASN A 107 3.91 -4.07 -20.38
N THR A 108 4.54 -3.08 -20.99
CA THR A 108 4.54 -2.93 -22.45
C THR A 108 5.47 -3.93 -23.15
N GLU A 109 6.39 -4.56 -22.39
CA GLU A 109 7.36 -5.53 -22.89
C GLU A 109 7.37 -6.80 -22.03
N ASP A 110 7.17 -7.95 -22.69
CA ASP A 110 7.16 -9.25 -22.01
C ASP A 110 8.52 -9.64 -21.41
N ALA A 111 9.61 -9.02 -21.88
CA ALA A 111 10.97 -9.23 -21.38
C ALA A 111 11.41 -8.17 -20.36
N SER A 112 10.46 -7.45 -19.75
CA SER A 112 10.80 -6.45 -18.74
C SER A 112 11.41 -7.09 -17.50
N LEU A 113 12.37 -6.40 -16.89
CA LEU A 113 12.97 -6.77 -15.60
C LEU A 113 12.11 -6.35 -14.39
N ASP A 114 10.90 -5.83 -14.63
CA ASP A 114 9.94 -5.63 -13.55
C ASP A 114 9.45 -6.99 -13.04
N ALA A 115 9.19 -7.15 -11.74
CA ALA A 115 8.64 -8.39 -11.20
C ALA A 115 7.11 -8.36 -11.05
N GLY A 116 6.46 -9.51 -11.16
CA GLY A 116 5.03 -9.69 -10.96
C GLY A 116 4.62 -11.10 -10.55
N MET A 117 3.58 -11.22 -9.73
CA MET A 117 2.99 -12.52 -9.35
C MET A 117 1.47 -12.49 -9.47
N ALA A 118 0.92 -13.57 -10.01
CA ALA A 118 -0.49 -13.90 -9.93
C ALA A 118 -0.71 -14.95 -8.84
N LEU A 119 -1.56 -14.64 -7.86
CA LEU A 119 -1.74 -15.44 -6.65
C LEU A 119 -3.22 -15.71 -6.41
N SER A 120 -3.55 -16.89 -5.91
CA SER A 120 -4.85 -17.17 -5.27
C SER A 120 -4.56 -17.48 -3.81
N LEU A 121 -4.90 -16.55 -2.92
CA LEU A 121 -4.61 -16.64 -1.48
C LEU A 121 -5.90 -16.90 -0.71
N ASP A 122 -5.83 -17.74 0.32
CA ASP A 122 -7.04 -18.17 1.04
C ASP A 122 -7.01 -17.75 2.51
N GLY A 123 -8.20 -17.38 3.00
CA GLY A 123 -8.46 -17.23 4.43
C GLY A 123 -7.90 -15.95 5.06
N THR A 124 -8.12 -15.81 6.36
CA THR A 124 -7.68 -14.62 7.11
C THR A 124 -6.20 -14.74 7.44
N ARG A 125 -5.37 -13.92 6.79
CA ARG A 125 -3.89 -14.00 6.82
C ARG A 125 -3.23 -12.65 6.63
N LEU A 126 -2.00 -12.53 7.14
CA LEU A 126 -1.11 -11.39 6.94
C LEU A 126 0.00 -11.81 5.97
N PHE A 127 0.17 -11.02 4.92
CA PHE A 127 1.22 -11.21 3.93
C PHE A 127 2.12 -9.99 3.85
N THR A 128 3.37 -10.24 3.47
CA THR A 128 4.39 -9.23 3.22
C THR A 128 5.03 -9.52 1.87
N VAL A 129 5.12 -8.51 1.00
CA VAL A 129 5.93 -8.51 -0.21
C VAL A 129 7.20 -7.74 0.08
N VAL A 130 8.32 -8.44 0.08
CA VAL A 130 9.66 -7.85 0.23
C VAL A 130 10.22 -7.63 -1.16
N VAL A 131 10.55 -6.37 -1.47
CA VAL A 131 11.10 -6.01 -2.78
C VAL A 131 12.55 -5.52 -2.62
N THR A 132 13.41 -5.94 -3.54
CA THR A 132 14.81 -5.49 -3.62
C THR A 132 15.15 -5.19 -5.08
N ASP A 133 16.19 -4.40 -5.32
CA ASP A 133 16.70 -4.11 -6.68
C ASP A 133 18.02 -4.86 -6.88
N LYS A 134 18.03 -5.86 -7.76
CA LYS A 134 19.24 -6.62 -8.12
C LYS A 134 20.25 -5.78 -8.89
N GLY A 135 19.78 -4.70 -9.53
CA GLY A 135 20.62 -3.67 -10.13
C GLY A 135 21.21 -2.67 -9.13
N ASP A 136 20.78 -2.70 -7.86
CA ASP A 136 21.22 -1.82 -6.75
C ASP A 136 21.27 -0.33 -7.12
N ALA A 137 20.26 0.14 -7.86
CA ALA A 137 20.23 1.50 -8.39
C ALA A 137 19.85 2.54 -7.35
N ASN A 138 19.21 2.12 -6.24
CA ASN A 138 18.54 2.99 -5.28
C ASN A 138 17.58 3.98 -5.98
N GLY A 139 16.90 3.52 -7.04
CA GLY A 139 15.98 4.33 -7.84
C GLY A 139 14.53 4.18 -7.40
N LEU A 140 13.65 5.01 -7.97
CA LEU A 140 12.21 4.91 -7.75
C LEU A 140 11.64 3.60 -8.31
N ALA A 141 10.72 3.00 -7.56
CA ALA A 141 9.89 1.90 -8.02
C ALA A 141 8.43 2.12 -7.58
N ILE A 142 7.50 1.42 -8.22
CA ILE A 142 6.14 1.21 -7.71
C ILE A 142 6.04 -0.23 -7.23
N VAL A 143 5.69 -0.42 -5.95
CA VAL A 143 5.38 -1.73 -5.38
C VAL A 143 3.91 -1.78 -5.04
N GLU A 144 3.19 -2.79 -5.52
CA GLU A 144 1.74 -2.81 -5.45
C GLU A 144 1.15 -4.20 -5.25
N VAL A 145 -0.07 -4.21 -4.70
CA VAL A 145 -0.95 -5.37 -4.60
C VAL A 145 -2.36 -4.96 -5.03
N PHE A 146 -3.03 -5.77 -5.83
CA PHE A 146 -4.42 -5.58 -6.26
C PHE A 146 -5.26 -6.80 -5.94
N ASP A 147 -6.46 -6.56 -5.43
CA ASP A 147 -7.54 -7.54 -5.34
C ASP A 147 -8.34 -7.54 -6.65
N LYS A 148 -8.28 -8.67 -7.36
CA LYS A 148 -9.07 -8.93 -8.58
C LYS A 148 -10.43 -9.57 -8.25
N SER A 149 -10.53 -10.34 -7.17
CA SER A 149 -11.76 -11.04 -6.80
C SER A 149 -12.88 -10.10 -6.34
N ARG A 150 -12.59 -8.84 -5.99
CA ARG A 150 -13.62 -7.82 -5.68
C ARG A 150 -14.74 -7.68 -6.74
N GLN A 151 -14.51 -8.11 -7.97
CA GLN A 151 -15.48 -8.05 -9.06
C GLN A 151 -16.31 -9.32 -9.28
N SER A 152 -15.87 -10.48 -8.80
CA SER A 152 -16.56 -11.75 -9.08
C SER A 152 -17.92 -11.83 -8.37
N VAL A 153 -18.05 -11.16 -7.22
CA VAL A 153 -19.30 -10.74 -6.59
C VAL A 153 -19.02 -9.43 -5.84
N PRO A 154 -19.50 -8.26 -6.28
CA PRO A 154 -19.32 -7.02 -5.51
C PRO A 154 -19.89 -7.23 -4.11
N ASN A 155 -19.02 -7.16 -3.09
CA ASN A 155 -19.38 -7.29 -1.69
C ASN A 155 -19.71 -8.71 -1.20
N ASP A 156 -19.08 -9.75 -1.76
CA ASP A 156 -18.91 -10.98 -0.97
C ASP A 156 -18.00 -10.66 0.22
N LEU A 157 -18.60 -10.50 1.39
CA LEU A 157 -17.90 -10.26 2.65
C LEU A 157 -16.92 -11.39 3.02
N GLN A 158 -16.88 -12.47 2.24
CA GLN A 158 -16.07 -13.62 2.56
C GLN A 158 -14.58 -13.40 2.37
N ASN A 159 -14.06 -12.51 1.50
CA ASN A 159 -12.61 -12.22 1.39
C ASN A 159 -12.33 -10.80 0.87
N ARG A 160 -11.55 -9.99 1.61
CA ARG A 160 -11.11 -8.66 1.14
C ARG A 160 -9.82 -8.20 1.80
N LEU A 161 -9.17 -7.21 1.20
CA LEU A 161 -8.14 -6.40 1.87
C LEU A 161 -8.78 -5.52 2.96
N VAL A 162 -8.25 -5.57 4.18
CA VAL A 162 -8.73 -4.74 5.31
C VAL A 162 -7.67 -3.81 5.89
N ASN A 163 -6.41 -4.14 5.67
CA ASN A 163 -5.26 -3.29 5.98
C ASN A 163 -4.23 -3.48 4.87
N VAL A 164 -3.71 -2.38 4.36
CA VAL A 164 -2.61 -2.34 3.42
C VAL A 164 -1.59 -1.32 3.89
N ALA A 165 -0.32 -1.66 3.74
CA ALA A 165 0.76 -0.84 4.25
C ALA A 165 1.99 -0.91 3.35
N THR A 166 2.84 0.10 3.42
CA THR A 166 4.18 0.05 2.82
C THR A 166 5.18 0.74 3.71
N ARG A 167 6.24 0.01 4.08
CA ARG A 167 7.45 0.57 4.66
C ARG A 167 8.42 0.93 3.55
N GLY A 168 9.03 2.10 3.64
CA GLY A 168 10.02 2.54 2.66
C GLY A 168 10.80 3.76 3.11
N PHE A 169 11.80 4.15 2.32
CA PHE A 169 12.49 5.40 2.51
C PHE A 169 11.60 6.58 2.09
N VAL A 170 11.45 7.55 3.00
CA VAL A 170 10.76 8.81 2.79
C VAL A 170 11.80 9.87 2.46
N GLY A 171 11.92 10.18 1.16
CA GLY A 171 12.81 11.21 0.64
C GLY A 171 12.14 12.58 0.52
N THR A 172 12.69 13.41 -0.38
CA THR A 172 12.16 14.75 -0.69
C THR A 172 11.79 14.85 -2.18
N GLY A 173 10.99 15.84 -2.56
CA GLY A 173 10.62 16.05 -3.96
C GLY A 173 9.90 14.84 -4.56
N ASP A 174 10.52 14.23 -5.58
CA ASP A 174 9.98 13.04 -6.26
C ASP A 174 10.13 11.74 -5.46
N GLU A 175 11.06 11.72 -4.49
CA GLU A 175 11.39 10.59 -3.61
C GLU A 175 10.52 10.51 -2.34
N ARG A 176 9.52 11.39 -2.20
CA ARG A 176 8.50 11.24 -1.17
C ARG A 176 7.80 9.89 -1.32
N LEU A 177 7.46 9.26 -0.21
CA LEU A 177 6.75 7.99 -0.20
C LEU A 177 5.28 8.26 -0.51
N ILE A 178 4.76 7.71 -1.60
CA ILE A 178 3.38 7.96 -2.06
C ILE A 178 2.65 6.66 -2.24
N ALA A 179 1.68 6.37 -1.36
CA ALA A 179 0.77 5.24 -1.50
C ALA A 179 -0.50 5.66 -2.24
N GLY A 180 -0.67 5.18 -3.47
CA GLY A 180 -1.93 5.25 -4.19
C GLY A 180 -2.86 4.10 -3.78
N PHE A 181 -4.13 4.38 -3.51
CA PHE A 181 -5.10 3.33 -3.18
C PHE A 181 -6.50 3.70 -3.67
N ILE A 182 -7.32 2.68 -3.90
CA ILE A 182 -8.68 2.80 -4.39
C ILE A 182 -9.64 2.35 -3.30
N VAL A 183 -10.58 3.23 -2.96
CA VAL A 183 -11.79 2.89 -2.20
C VAL A 183 -12.86 2.53 -3.21
N ASP A 184 -13.22 1.25 -3.27
CA ASP A 184 -14.22 0.74 -4.20
C ASP A 184 -15.54 0.45 -3.47
N GLY A 185 -16.68 0.74 -4.09
CA GLY A 185 -17.99 0.56 -3.47
C GLY A 185 -18.99 1.65 -3.82
N GLN A 186 -20.07 1.75 -3.05
CA GLN A 186 -21.20 2.66 -3.34
C GLN A 186 -21.52 3.64 -2.20
N VAL A 187 -20.86 3.49 -1.04
CA VAL A 187 -21.07 4.32 0.14
C VAL A 187 -19.72 4.77 0.69
N ASP A 188 -19.73 5.83 1.48
CA ASP A 188 -18.52 6.31 2.13
C ASP A 188 -18.01 5.28 3.15
N SER A 189 -16.69 5.12 3.22
CA SER A 189 -16.03 4.29 4.24
C SER A 189 -15.17 5.16 5.13
N LYS A 190 -15.16 4.84 6.43
CA LYS A 190 -14.24 5.46 7.37
C LYS A 190 -12.86 4.83 7.19
N LEU A 191 -11.84 5.67 6.99
CA LEU A 191 -10.46 5.25 6.82
C LEU A 191 -9.59 5.80 7.94
N LEU A 192 -8.75 4.93 8.51
CA LEU A 192 -7.64 5.33 9.36
C LEU A 192 -6.35 5.24 8.52
N LEU A 193 -5.73 6.40 8.26
CA LEU A 193 -4.49 6.51 7.50
C LEU A 193 -3.36 6.90 8.45
N ARG A 194 -2.28 6.14 8.46
CA ARG A 194 -1.17 6.33 9.41
C ARG A 194 0.13 6.53 8.67
N GLY A 195 0.87 7.58 9.01
CA GLY A 195 2.25 7.81 8.61
C GLY A 195 3.16 7.71 9.83
N LEU A 196 3.80 6.56 9.99
CA LEU A 196 4.63 6.26 11.16
C LEU A 196 6.11 6.48 10.87
N GLY A 197 6.82 7.01 11.86
CA GLY A 197 8.27 7.17 11.89
C GLY A 197 8.80 6.89 13.30
N PRO A 198 8.66 7.81 14.27
CA PRO A 198 9.26 7.65 15.61
C PRO A 198 8.79 6.43 16.39
N SER A 199 7.54 6.00 16.23
CA SER A 199 7.00 4.83 16.96
C SER A 199 7.47 3.48 16.43
N MET A 200 8.07 3.43 15.23
CA MET A 200 8.44 2.16 14.60
C MET A 200 9.56 1.42 15.34
N GLY A 201 10.35 2.12 16.16
CA GLY A 201 11.39 1.51 16.99
C GLY A 201 12.55 0.88 16.21
N ILE A 202 12.76 1.29 14.96
CA ILE A 202 13.90 0.90 14.12
C ILE A 202 14.85 2.09 13.96
N ASP A 203 16.13 1.81 13.70
CA ASP A 203 17.12 2.86 13.47
C ASP A 203 16.86 3.58 12.14
N GLY A 204 17.14 4.89 12.09
CA GLY A 204 17.04 5.68 10.86
C GLY A 204 15.62 6.03 10.42
N THR A 205 14.63 5.98 11.33
CA THR A 205 13.28 6.44 11.03
C THR A 205 13.20 7.94 10.77
N ILE A 206 12.21 8.34 9.98
CA ILE A 206 11.86 9.74 9.85
C ILE A 206 11.38 10.27 11.20
N VAL A 207 11.96 11.38 11.65
CA VAL A 207 11.79 11.88 13.02
C VAL A 207 10.50 12.65 13.24
N ASP A 208 9.94 13.22 12.18
CA ASP A 208 8.74 14.06 12.22
C ASP A 208 7.98 13.93 10.89
N PRO A 209 7.19 12.86 10.73
CA PRO A 209 6.42 12.62 9.52
C PRO A 209 5.20 13.54 9.43
N LYS A 210 5.02 14.11 8.23
CA LYS A 210 3.81 14.79 7.81
C LYS A 210 3.14 13.99 6.70
N ILE A 211 1.82 13.87 6.79
CA ILE A 211 1.02 13.18 5.77
C ILE A 211 -0.01 14.08 5.14
N THR A 212 -0.28 13.88 3.86
CA THR A 212 -1.35 14.54 3.12
C THR A 212 -2.10 13.53 2.28
N LEU A 213 -3.43 13.57 2.35
CA LEU A 213 -4.32 12.76 1.54
C LEU A 213 -4.86 13.61 0.39
N PHE A 214 -4.68 13.13 -0.84
CA PHE A 214 -5.29 13.69 -2.03
C PHE A 214 -6.30 12.72 -2.63
N ARG A 215 -7.30 13.24 -3.33
CA ARG A 215 -8.26 12.49 -4.13
C ARG A 215 -8.24 12.97 -5.58
N THR A 216 -8.24 12.04 -6.52
CA THR A 216 -8.37 12.34 -7.95
C THR A 216 -9.80 12.78 -8.27
N ASP A 217 -9.98 13.97 -8.85
CA ASP A 217 -11.28 14.41 -9.36
C ASP A 217 -11.46 14.04 -10.83
N PHE A 218 -12.10 12.90 -11.09
CA PHE A 218 -12.40 12.43 -12.45
C PHE A 218 -13.43 13.28 -13.21
N THR A 219 -14.09 14.26 -12.55
CA THR A 219 -15.08 15.12 -13.20
C THR A 219 -14.46 16.30 -13.94
N GLN A 220 -13.18 16.59 -13.68
CA GLN A 220 -12.45 17.71 -14.26
C GLN A 220 -11.44 17.23 -15.32
N PRO A 221 -11.25 17.98 -16.43
CA PRO A 221 -10.21 17.68 -17.41
C PRO A 221 -8.83 17.62 -16.75
N GLY A 222 -8.06 16.58 -17.09
CA GLY A 222 -6.72 16.38 -16.53
C GLY A 222 -6.70 15.76 -15.13
N PHE A 223 -7.86 15.36 -14.58
CA PHE A 223 -7.99 14.58 -13.35
C PHE A 223 -7.16 15.12 -12.17
N PRO A 224 -7.40 16.38 -11.74
CA PRO A 224 -6.58 17.04 -10.72
C PRO A 224 -6.65 16.29 -9.38
N GLN A 225 -5.56 16.38 -8.63
CA GLN A 225 -5.49 15.93 -7.23
C GLN A 225 -6.03 17.04 -6.32
N ILE A 226 -7.08 16.72 -5.55
CA ILE A 226 -7.69 17.61 -4.56
C ILE A 226 -7.25 17.19 -3.18
N GLU A 227 -6.70 18.11 -2.39
CA GLU A 227 -6.35 17.84 -0.99
C GLU A 227 -7.62 17.57 -0.18
N VAL A 228 -7.63 16.44 0.53
CA VAL A 228 -8.73 16.00 1.38
C VAL A 228 -8.43 16.35 2.84
N ALA A 229 -7.22 16.01 3.29
CA ALA A 229 -6.79 16.27 4.66
C ALA A 229 -5.26 16.23 4.78
N VAL A 230 -4.74 16.86 5.82
CA VAL A 230 -3.31 16.92 6.15
C VAL A 230 -3.16 16.77 7.66
N ASN A 231 -2.11 16.07 8.09
CA ASN A 231 -1.75 15.96 9.51
C ASN A 231 -0.24 15.91 9.69
N ASP A 232 0.22 16.55 10.75
CA ASP A 232 1.60 16.60 11.24
C ASP A 232 1.45 16.58 12.76
N ASN A 233 1.71 15.42 13.38
CA ASN A 233 1.38 15.02 14.77
C ASN A 233 -0.08 14.63 15.02
N TRP A 234 -0.32 13.36 15.34
CA TRP A 234 -1.68 12.83 15.54
C TRP A 234 -2.37 13.36 16.80
N GLU A 235 -1.62 13.63 17.87
CA GLU A 235 -2.20 14.11 19.15
C GLU A 235 -2.72 15.55 19.07
N ASP A 236 -2.22 16.34 18.11
CA ASP A 236 -2.62 17.73 17.89
C ASP A 236 -3.98 17.84 17.18
N ALA A 237 -4.49 16.73 16.62
CA ALA A 237 -5.79 16.68 15.97
C ALA A 237 -6.93 16.80 16.99
N ALA A 238 -7.96 17.60 16.67
CA ALA A 238 -9.12 17.79 17.54
C ALA A 238 -9.90 16.49 17.83
N ASN A 239 -9.79 15.49 16.96
CA ASN A 239 -10.39 14.16 17.10
C ASN A 239 -9.37 13.07 17.53
N SER A 240 -8.25 13.44 18.16
CA SER A 240 -7.22 12.48 18.62
C SER A 240 -7.76 11.37 19.53
N GLY A 241 -8.78 11.67 20.35
CA GLY A 241 -9.48 10.65 21.16
C GLY A 241 -10.25 9.62 20.33
N GLU A 242 -10.85 10.03 19.21
CA GLU A 242 -11.52 9.11 18.26
C GLU A 242 -10.48 8.30 17.48
N ILE A 243 -9.39 8.95 17.05
CA ILE A 243 -8.26 8.28 16.39
C ILE A 243 -7.71 7.15 17.28
N ALA A 244 -7.51 7.39 18.57
CA ALA A 244 -7.03 6.37 19.51
C ALA A 244 -8.02 5.20 19.65
N ALA A 245 -9.31 5.49 19.78
CA ALA A 245 -10.35 4.46 19.89
C ALA A 245 -10.45 3.59 18.63
N ILE A 246 -10.47 4.22 17.44
CA ILE A 246 -10.52 3.50 16.16
C ILE A 246 -9.24 2.71 15.92
N SER A 247 -8.07 3.25 16.26
CA SER A 247 -6.80 2.51 16.16
C SER A 247 -6.85 1.21 16.94
N GLN A 248 -7.40 1.23 18.15
CA GLN A 248 -7.59 0.02 18.95
C GLN A 248 -8.59 -0.95 18.31
N GLU A 249 -9.70 -0.46 17.76
CA GLU A 249 -10.74 -1.27 17.12
C GLU A 249 -10.22 -2.03 15.90
N VAL A 250 -9.43 -1.37 15.05
CA VAL A 250 -8.86 -1.98 13.83
C VAL A 250 -7.58 -2.79 14.10
N GLY A 251 -7.13 -2.86 15.35
CA GLY A 251 -5.92 -3.57 15.75
C GLY A 251 -4.61 -2.88 15.34
N ALA A 252 -4.65 -1.59 15.07
CA ALA A 252 -3.47 -0.78 14.81
C ALA A 252 -2.64 -0.62 16.10
N THR A 253 -1.31 -0.60 15.96
CA THR A 253 -0.39 -0.47 17.09
C THR A 253 -0.61 0.83 17.86
N GLU A 254 -0.69 0.76 19.18
CA GLU A 254 -0.76 1.95 20.04
C GLU A 254 0.52 2.80 19.91
N LEU A 255 0.35 4.12 19.77
CA LEU A 255 1.46 5.05 19.66
C LEU A 255 1.87 5.57 21.03
N PRO A 256 3.18 5.72 21.32
CA PRO A 256 3.64 6.38 22.54
C PRO A 256 3.12 7.82 22.65
N THR A 257 2.77 8.24 23.87
CA THR A 257 2.44 9.65 24.15
C THR A 257 3.59 10.57 23.74
N GLY A 258 3.26 11.67 23.05
CA GLY A 258 4.22 12.63 22.52
C GLY A 258 4.86 12.21 21.19
N SER A 259 4.45 11.08 20.59
CA SER A 259 4.98 10.67 19.29
C SER A 259 4.63 11.66 18.20
N LYS A 260 5.60 11.90 17.30
CA LYS A 260 5.45 12.76 16.12
C LYS A 260 4.85 12.04 14.90
N ASP A 261 4.42 10.80 15.05
CA ASP A 261 3.66 10.12 13.98
C ASP A 261 2.42 10.93 13.58
N ALA A 262 2.01 10.80 12.32
CA ALA A 262 0.82 11.47 11.83
C ALA A 262 -0.30 10.46 11.53
N ILE A 263 -1.53 10.81 11.89
CA ILE A 263 -2.72 9.99 11.60
C ILE A 263 -3.83 10.88 11.08
N LEU A 264 -4.54 10.39 10.07
CA LEU A 264 -5.79 10.95 9.58
C LEU A 264 -6.92 9.94 9.79
N LEU A 265 -8.06 10.41 10.29
CA LEU A 265 -9.31 9.65 10.31
C LEU A 265 -10.33 10.41 9.44
N VAL A 266 -10.71 9.82 8.31
CA VAL A 266 -11.53 10.49 7.29
C VAL A 266 -12.69 9.60 6.85
N ASP A 267 -13.82 10.22 6.51
CA ASP A 267 -14.88 9.55 5.75
C ASP A 267 -14.57 9.74 4.27
N ALA A 268 -14.23 8.64 3.59
CA ALA A 268 -13.78 8.62 2.21
C ALA A 268 -14.90 8.13 1.30
N VAL A 269 -15.28 8.98 0.33
CA VAL A 269 -16.15 8.56 -0.78
C VAL A 269 -15.41 7.56 -1.67
N PRO A 270 -16.10 6.65 -2.40
CA PRO A 270 -15.46 5.80 -3.40
C PRO A 270 -14.64 6.61 -4.41
N GLY A 271 -13.42 6.16 -4.71
CA GLY A 271 -12.50 6.88 -5.58
C GLY A 271 -11.03 6.48 -5.46
N LEU A 272 -10.18 7.16 -6.24
CA LEU A 272 -8.73 7.00 -6.25
C LEU A 272 -8.07 8.07 -5.38
N TYR A 273 -7.21 7.64 -4.46
CA TYR A 273 -6.54 8.49 -3.50
C TYR A 273 -5.01 8.36 -3.61
N SER A 274 -4.32 9.46 -3.29
CA SER A 274 -2.87 9.49 -3.11
C SER A 274 -2.54 9.89 -1.68
N PHE A 275 -1.91 9.00 -0.93
CA PHE A 275 -1.44 9.22 0.42
C PHE A 275 0.05 9.53 0.40
N VAL A 276 0.40 10.79 0.62
CA VAL A 276 1.76 11.30 0.53
C VAL A 276 2.33 11.44 1.93
N MET A 277 3.49 10.85 2.17
CA MET A 277 4.27 11.02 3.38
C MET A 277 5.57 11.76 3.06
N GLU A 278 5.87 12.77 3.87
CA GLU A 278 7.10 13.59 3.78
C GLU A 278 7.58 13.98 5.19
N GLY A 279 8.81 14.47 5.31
CA GLY A 279 9.35 14.96 6.58
C GLY A 279 9.20 16.45 6.77
N VAL A 280 8.85 16.86 7.99
CA VAL A 280 8.86 18.28 8.39
C VAL A 280 10.26 18.85 8.22
N GLY A 281 10.37 20.03 7.59
CA GLY A 281 11.68 20.64 7.33
C GLY A 281 12.54 19.88 6.32
N ALA A 282 11.92 19.07 5.45
CA ALA A 282 12.59 18.24 4.44
C ALA A 282 13.55 17.19 5.04
N THR A 283 13.25 16.70 6.25
CA THR A 283 13.94 15.53 6.81
C THR A 283 13.58 14.28 6.03
N THR A 284 14.49 13.31 6.04
CA THR A 284 14.32 12.01 5.38
C THR A 284 14.53 10.88 6.37
N GLY A 285 14.07 9.69 6.04
CA GLY A 285 14.28 8.50 6.86
C GLY A 285 13.34 7.37 6.47
N ILE A 286 13.37 6.27 7.21
CA ILE A 286 12.44 5.16 7.00
C ILE A 286 11.08 5.53 7.60
N GLY A 287 10.02 5.31 6.83
CA GLY A 287 8.64 5.53 7.27
C GLY A 287 7.74 4.37 6.88
N LEU A 288 6.55 4.34 7.47
CA LEU A 288 5.50 3.36 7.18
C LEU A 288 4.18 4.09 6.92
N VAL A 289 3.60 3.88 5.74
CA VAL A 289 2.24 4.29 5.41
C VAL A 289 1.30 3.11 5.59
N GLU A 290 0.18 3.31 6.29
CA GLU A 290 -0.86 2.29 6.49
C GLU A 290 -2.24 2.86 6.16
N VAL A 291 -3.10 2.04 5.56
CA VAL A 291 -4.49 2.35 5.27
C VAL A 291 -5.37 1.23 5.80
N PHE A 292 -6.19 1.54 6.80
CA PHE A 292 -7.16 0.63 7.38
C PHE A 292 -8.58 1.03 6.96
N LEU A 293 -9.40 0.03 6.63
CA LEU A 293 -10.86 0.17 6.68
C LEU A 293 -11.30 0.16 8.14
N ALA A 294 -12.05 1.17 8.56
CA ALA A 294 -12.48 1.40 9.94
C ALA A 294 -14.02 1.43 10.09
N ASP A 295 -14.73 0.60 9.32
CA ASP A 295 -16.19 0.52 9.22
C ASP A 295 -16.82 -0.87 9.50
#